data_AF-A0A061NMM9-F1
#
_entry.id   AF-A0A061NMM9-F1
#
_cell.length_a   1.000
_cell.length_b   1.000
_cell.length_c   1.000
_cell.angle_alpha   90.00
_cell.angle_beta   90.00
_cell.angle_gamma   90.00
#
_symmetry.space_group_name_H-M   'P 1'
#
loop_
_entity.id
_entity.type
_entity.pdbx_description
1 polymer ?
#
loop_
_entity_poly.entity_id
_entity_poly.type
_entity_poly.pdbx_seq_one_letter_code
_entity_poly.pdbx_strand_id
1 'polypeptide(L)'
;MQTALECYDLTTFGKLNKSFHFAIYDHCPNELLVAHITSAWEKLDTVRTSAFTTLPMRAPNSLKEHRELLHMFQEEAPKAEIEAFSRQHKQNTLLAFQSKEEPE
;
A
#
# COMPACT_ATOMS: atom_id res chain seq x y z
N MET A 1 -3.65 -9.56 -6.56
CA MET A 1 -3.91 -9.34 -5.11
C MET A 1 -5.13 -10.11 -4.63
N GLN A 2 -6.28 -10.03 -5.30
CA GLN A 2 -7.50 -10.77 -4.94
C GLN A 2 -7.26 -12.27 -4.70
N THR A 3 -6.74 -12.99 -5.69
CA THR A 3 -6.49 -14.44 -5.56
C THR A 3 -5.52 -14.76 -4.41
N ALA A 4 -4.46 -13.96 -4.24
CA ALA A 4 -3.53 -14.14 -3.13
C ALA A 4 -4.22 -13.96 -1.76
N LEU A 5 -5.16 -13.02 -1.65
CA LEU A 5 -5.95 -12.84 -0.43
C LEU A 5 -6.90 -14.02 -0.19
N GLU A 6 -7.60 -14.50 -1.23
CA GLU A 6 -8.52 -15.64 -1.16
C GLU A 6 -7.80 -16.94 -0.75
N CYS A 7 -6.57 -17.13 -1.23
CA CYS A 7 -5.71 -18.26 -0.85
C CYS A 7 -4.94 -18.04 0.46
N TYR A 8 -5.16 -16.91 1.16
CA TYR A 8 -4.42 -16.53 2.38
C TYR A 8 -2.88 -16.47 2.19
N ASP A 9 -2.41 -16.25 0.96
CA ASP A 9 -0.99 -16.06 0.66
C ASP A 9 -0.60 -14.59 0.86
N LEU A 10 -0.37 -14.24 2.12
CA LEU A 10 0.00 -12.88 2.55
C LEU A 10 1.38 -12.45 2.06
N THR A 11 2.26 -13.41 1.76
CA THR A 11 3.58 -13.13 1.19
C THR A 11 3.43 -12.62 -0.25
N THR A 12 2.68 -13.35 -1.08
CA THR A 12 2.40 -12.94 -2.45
C THR A 12 1.53 -11.68 -2.47
N PHE A 13 0.59 -11.53 -1.54
CA PHE A 13 -0.18 -10.28 -1.39
C PHE A 13 0.73 -9.08 -1.16
N GLY A 14 1.69 -9.19 -0.23
CA GLY A 14 2.67 -8.13 0.05
C GLY A 14 3.51 -7.75 -1.16
N LYS A 15 3.99 -8.74 -1.93
CA LYS A 15 4.73 -8.51 -3.18
C LYS A 15 3.89 -7.76 -4.21
N LEU A 16 2.65 -8.22 -4.44
CA LEU A 16 1.73 -7.59 -5.39
C LEU A 16 1.29 -6.19 -4.95
N ASN A 17 1.15 -5.95 -3.64
CA ASN A 17 0.91 -4.63 -3.07
C ASN A 17 2.07 -3.67 -3.39
N LYS A 18 3.32 -4.12 -3.20
CA LYS A 18 4.50 -3.33 -3.57
C LYS A 18 4.50 -3.02 -5.06
N SER A 19 4.34 -4.03 -5.92
CA SER A 19 4.29 -3.84 -7.38
C SER A 19 3.20 -2.85 -7.82
N PHE A 20 2.03 -2.89 -7.19
CA PHE A 20 0.95 -1.93 -7.48
C PHE A 20 1.38 -0.48 -7.23
N HIS A 21 2.02 -0.21 -6.09
CA HIS A 21 2.49 1.14 -5.79
C HIS A 21 3.61 1.59 -6.74
N PHE A 22 4.56 0.72 -7.07
CA PHE A 22 5.64 1.05 -8.01
C PHE A 22 5.11 1.35 -9.42
N ALA A 23 4.10 0.62 -9.90
CA ALA A 23 3.46 0.92 -11.18
C ALA A 23 2.86 2.35 -11.22
N ILE A 24 2.38 2.87 -10.09
CA ILE A 24 1.92 4.26 -9.99
C ILE A 24 3.12 5.22 -9.97
N TYR A 25 4.15 4.92 -9.19
CA TYR A 25 5.33 5.78 -9.04
C TYR A 25 6.11 5.95 -10.35
N ASP A 26 6.11 4.93 -11.23
CA ASP A 26 6.76 4.99 -12.55
C ASP A 26 6.20 6.10 -13.46
N HIS A 27 5.01 6.62 -13.16
CA HIS A 27 4.40 7.74 -13.90
C HIS A 27 4.74 9.11 -13.29
N CYS A 28 5.52 9.17 -12.20
CA CYS A 28 5.90 10.42 -11.56
C CYS A 28 7.16 10.99 -12.23
N PRO A 29 7.12 12.23 -12.77
CA PRO A 29 8.29 12.84 -13.40
C PRO A 29 9.36 13.30 -12.40
N ASN A 30 9.07 13.28 -11.10
CA ASN A 30 10.02 13.66 -10.06
C ASN A 30 10.88 12.47 -9.65
N GLU A 31 11.98 12.28 -10.38
CA GLU A 31 12.92 11.16 -10.17
C GLU A 31 13.50 11.13 -8.74
N LEU A 32 13.77 12.30 -8.15
CA LEU A 32 14.30 12.41 -6.79
C LEU A 32 13.30 11.86 -5.76
N LEU A 33 12.02 12.20 -5.92
CA LEU A 33 10.95 11.68 -5.05
C LEU A 33 10.83 10.16 -5.18
N VAL A 34 10.83 9.64 -6.42
CA VAL A 34 10.76 8.19 -6.68
C VAL A 34 11.96 7.46 -6.08
N ALA A 35 13.17 8.03 -6.17
CA ALA A 35 14.36 7.47 -5.54
C ALA A 35 14.25 7.41 -4.01
N HIS A 36 13.73 8.47 -3.37
CA HIS A 36 13.50 8.48 -1.93
C HIS A 36 12.47 7.44 -1.48
N ILE A 37 11.35 7.31 -2.21
CA ILE A 37 10.34 6.29 -1.93
C ILE A 37 10.94 4.89 -2.07
N THR A 38 11.70 4.64 -3.14
CA THR A 38 12.33 3.35 -3.40
C THR A 38 13.28 2.95 -2.27
N SER A 39 14.16 3.85 -1.85
CA SER A 39 15.08 3.60 -0.73
C SER A 39 14.35 3.35 0.59
N ALA A 40 13.22 4.03 0.84
CA ALA A 40 12.41 3.76 2.03
C ALA A 40 11.82 2.34 2.01
N TRP A 41 11.35 1.86 0.86
CA TRP A 41 10.89 0.48 0.70
C TRP A 41 11.99 -0.55 0.93
N GLU A 42 13.20 -0.35 0.40
CA GLU A 42 14.33 -1.27 0.59
C GLU A 42 14.73 -1.40 2.06
N LYS A 43 14.74 -0.29 2.80
CA LYS A 43 14.98 -0.28 4.24
C LYS A 43 13.91 -1.08 4.99
N LEU A 44 12.64 -0.91 4.61
CA LEU A 44 11.53 -1.64 5.22
C LEU A 44 11.61 -3.15 4.92
N ASP A 45 11.93 -3.54 3.68
CA ASP A 45 12.08 -4.94 3.28
C ASP A 45 13.21 -5.65 4.04
N THR A 46 14.28 -4.91 4.37
CA THR A 46 15.41 -5.44 5.17
C THR A 46 14.98 -5.76 6.60
N VAL A 47 14.07 -4.97 7.16
CA VAL A 47 13.60 -5.13 8.55
C VAL A 47 12.39 -6.07 8.64
N ARG A 48 11.59 -6.20 7.57
CA ARG A 48 10.29 -6.89 7.57
C ARG A 48 10.06 -7.57 6.22
N THR A 49 9.78 -8.88 6.22
CA THR A 49 9.45 -9.63 4.98
C THR A 49 8.19 -9.11 4.29
N SER A 50 7.20 -8.63 5.07
CA SER A 50 6.03 -7.90 4.57
C SER A 50 5.28 -7.20 5.72
N ALA A 51 4.60 -6.09 5.43
CA ALA A 51 3.64 -5.51 6.38
C ALA A 51 2.47 -6.47 6.68
N PHE A 52 2.04 -7.26 5.69
CA PHE A 52 0.85 -8.11 5.80
C PHE A 52 1.09 -9.44 6.51
N THR A 53 2.35 -9.88 6.62
CA THR A 53 2.70 -10.99 7.54
C THR A 53 2.58 -10.55 9.00
N THR A 54 2.79 -9.26 9.28
CA THR A 54 2.68 -8.68 10.64
C THR A 54 1.28 -8.19 10.96
N LEU A 55 0.52 -7.76 9.94
CA LEU A 55 -0.87 -7.28 10.02
C LEU A 55 -1.78 -7.99 8.99
N PRO A 56 -2.07 -9.30 9.15
CA PRO A 56 -2.93 -10.04 8.22
C PRO A 56 -4.30 -9.40 7.99
N MET A 57 -4.90 -8.85 9.05
CA MET A 57 -6.24 -8.25 9.03
C MET A 57 -6.33 -6.98 8.17
N ARG A 58 -5.20 -6.37 7.79
CA ARG A 58 -5.15 -5.18 6.95
C ARG A 58 -5.38 -5.49 5.48
N ALA A 59 -5.08 -6.72 5.03
CA ALA A 59 -5.07 -7.09 3.61
C ALA A 59 -6.43 -6.91 2.91
N PRO A 60 -7.59 -7.30 3.49
CA PRO A 60 -8.89 -7.08 2.86
C PRO A 60 -9.21 -5.59 2.63
N ASN A 61 -8.94 -4.74 3.63
CA ASN A 61 -9.18 -3.30 3.49
C ASN A 61 -8.20 -2.67 2.49
N SER A 62 -6.95 -3.14 2.43
CA SER A 62 -5.95 -2.63 1.48
C SER A 62 -6.35 -2.93 0.05
N LEU A 63 -6.90 -4.12 -0.19
CA LEU A 63 -7.41 -4.47 -1.51
C LEU A 63 -8.62 -3.63 -1.93
N LYS A 64 -9.54 -3.34 -1.00
CA LYS A 64 -10.68 -2.45 -1.27
C LYS A 64 -10.20 -1.04 -1.64
N GLU A 65 -9.25 -0.50 -0.88
CA GLU A 65 -8.67 0.82 -1.16
C GLU A 65 -7.94 0.86 -2.51
N HIS A 66 -7.23 -0.20 -2.90
CA HIS A 66 -6.60 -0.26 -4.23
C HIS A 66 -7.61 -0.27 -5.37
N ARG A 67 -8.74 -0.97 -5.20
CA ARG A 67 -9.83 -0.96 -6.19
C ARG A 67 -10.43 0.44 -6.31
N GLU A 68 -10.61 1.13 -5.20
CA GLU A 68 -11.11 2.50 -5.20
C GLU A 68 -10.13 3.46 -5.91
N LEU A 69 -8.83 3.37 -5.62
CA LEU A 69 -7.82 4.16 -6.35
C LEU A 69 -7.87 3.93 -7.86
N LEU A 70 -8.00 2.67 -8.29
CA LEU A 70 -8.13 2.34 -9.71
C LEU A 70 -9.41 2.96 -10.31
N HIS A 71 -10.52 2.92 -9.59
CA HIS A 71 -11.77 3.56 -10.01
C HIS A 71 -11.60 5.08 -10.14
N MET A 72 -11.00 5.74 -9.14
CA MET A 72 -10.72 7.18 -9.18
C MET A 72 -9.81 7.56 -10.35
N PHE A 73 -8.84 6.72 -10.72
CA PHE A 73 -8.02 6.95 -11.92
C PHE A 73 -8.81 6.81 -13.21
N GLN A 74 -9.71 5.83 -13.31
CA GLN A 74 -10.54 5.58 -14.49
C GLN A 74 -11.57 6.69 -14.74
N GLU A 75 -12.14 7.23 -13.67
CA GLU A 75 -13.09 8.35 -13.73
C GLU A 75 -12.42 9.73 -13.82
N GLU A 76 -11.07 9.76 -13.91
CA GLU A 76 -10.27 10.99 -13.90
C GLU A 76 -10.64 11.94 -12.75
N ALA A 77 -10.85 11.37 -11.56
CA ALA A 77 -11.24 12.12 -10.37
C ALA A 77 -10.26 13.27 -10.08
N PRO A 78 -10.71 14.34 -9.39
CA PRO A 78 -9.84 15.47 -9.08
C PRO A 78 -8.56 15.05 -8.37
N LYS A 79 -7.41 15.56 -8.82
CA LYS A 79 -6.08 15.18 -8.31
C LYS A 79 -5.96 15.34 -6.78
N ALA A 80 -6.63 16.35 -6.21
CA ALA A 80 -6.66 16.58 -4.77
C ALA A 80 -7.39 15.44 -4.01
N GLU A 81 -8.45 14.88 -4.58
CA GLU A 81 -9.17 13.76 -3.99
C GLU A 81 -8.36 12.48 -4.05
N ILE A 82 -7.71 12.22 -5.20
CA ILE A 82 -6.80 11.08 -5.39
C ILE A 82 -5.64 11.15 -4.39
N GLU A 83 -5.02 12.33 -4.21
CA GLU A 83 -3.97 12.55 -3.22
C GLU A 83 -4.49 12.25 -1.81
N ALA A 84 -5.62 12.82 -1.43
CA ALA A 84 -6.18 12.67 -0.09
C ALA A 84 -6.50 11.21 0.22
N PHE A 85 -7.10 10.50 -0.73
CA PHE A 85 -7.37 9.07 -0.60
C PHE A 85 -6.08 8.25 -0.50
N SER A 86 -5.09 8.53 -1.35
CA SER A 86 -3.79 7.84 -1.32
C SER A 86 -3.07 8.02 0.02
N ARG A 87 -3.10 9.24 0.56
CA ARG A 87 -2.54 9.57 1.88
C ARG A 87 -3.28 8.84 2.99
N GLN A 88 -4.61 8.88 3.00
CA GLN A 88 -5.42 8.16 3.99
C GLN A 88 -5.16 6.65 3.95
N HIS A 89 -5.05 6.05 2.76
CA HIS A 89 -4.70 4.64 2.61
C HIS A 89 -3.37 4.28 3.29
N LYS A 90 -2.33 5.12 3.17
CA LYS A 90 -1.06 4.93 3.87
C LYS A 90 -1.21 5.10 5.38
N GLN A 91 -1.96 6.11 5.82
CA GLN A 91 -2.25 6.36 7.24
C GLN A 91 -3.02 5.20 7.90
N ASN A 92 -3.98 4.59 7.20
CA ASN A 92 -4.73 3.42 7.70
C ASN A 92 -3.79 2.24 8.05
N THR A 93 -2.68 2.08 7.31
CA THR A 93 -1.68 1.05 7.62
C THR A 93 -0.86 1.44 8.84
N LEU A 94 -0.48 2.71 8.98
CA LEU A 94 0.22 3.22 10.17
C LEU A 94 -0.64 3.04 11.43
N LEU A 95 -1.91 3.43 11.38
CA LEU A 95 -2.85 3.28 12.50
C LEU A 95 -2.97 1.81 12.90
N ALA A 96 -3.07 0.90 11.94
CA ALA A 96 -3.12 -0.54 12.22
C ALA A 96 -1.84 -1.07 12.89
N PHE A 97 -0.67 -0.49 12.63
CA PHE A 97 0.55 -0.81 13.37
C PHE A 97 0.49 -0.27 14.80
N GLN A 98 0.06 0.97 14.99
CA GLN A 98 -0.02 1.60 16.31
C GLN A 98 -1.00 0.90 17.24
N SER A 99 -2.20 0.55 16.74
CA SER A 99 -3.19 -0.20 17.51
C SER A 99 -2.77 -1.62 17.88
N LYS A 100 -1.72 -2.17 17.25
CA LYS A 100 -1.12 -3.46 17.64
C LYS A 100 -0.12 -3.30 18.80
N GLU A 101 0.50 -2.13 18.94
CA GLU A 101 1.53 -1.85 19.95
C GLU A 101 0.94 -1.34 21.27
N GLU A 102 -0.31 -0.88 21.29
CA GLU A 102 -1.06 -0.57 22.51
C GLU A 102 -1.52 -1.87 23.18
N PRO A 103 -1.01 -2.22 24.38
CA PRO A 103 -1.61 -3.26 25.19
C PRO A 103 -2.92 -2.73 25.80
N GLU A 104 -3.97 -3.55 25.79
CA GLU A 104 -5.09 -3.37 26.74
C GLU A 104 -4.60 -3.50 28.19
#